data_AF-A0A2I0F5X2-F1
#
_entry.id   AF-A0A2I0F5X2-F1
#
_cell.length_a   1.000
_cell.length_b   1.000
_cell.length_c   1.000
_cell.angle_alpha   90.00
_cell.angle_beta   90.00
_cell.angle_gamma   90.00
#
_symmetry.space_group_name_H-M   'P 1'
#
loop_
_entity.id
_entity.type
_entity.pdbx_description
1 polymer ?
#
loop_
_entity_poly.entity_id
_entity_poly.type
_entity_poly.pdbx_seq_one_letter_code
_entity_poly.pdbx_strand_id
1 'polypeptide(L)'
;MEAKIYNQRWWLSCCDSEALKRVISADLEHAGFSVLNFVEHYFQPQGYTALWLLAESHAAVHTFPEEGKAYVELSSCSAALLASFDTHLQADAEQHQWQVTP
;
A
#
# COMPACT_ATOMS: atom_id res chain seq x y z
N MET A 1 -11.06 21.61 -16.01
CA MET A 1 -10.51 20.36 -15.46
C MET A 1 -9.87 20.75 -14.14
N GLU A 2 -10.41 20.32 -13.01
CA GLU A 2 -9.84 20.63 -11.69
C GLU A 2 -8.82 19.55 -11.34
N ALA A 3 -7.64 19.95 -10.87
CA ALA A 3 -6.65 19.02 -10.36
C ALA A 3 -7.14 18.47 -9.01
N LYS A 4 -7.55 17.20 -8.98
CA LYS A 4 -8.00 16.54 -7.76
C LYS A 4 -7.22 15.24 -7.57
N ILE A 5 -6.55 15.15 -6.43
CA ILE A 5 -5.87 13.94 -5.97
C ILE A 5 -6.61 13.45 -4.72
N TYR A 6 -6.95 12.18 -4.72
CA TYR A 6 -7.49 11.47 -3.58
C TYR A 6 -6.35 10.73 -2.89
N ASN A 7 -6.38 10.70 -1.56
CA ASN A 7 -5.39 9.99 -0.75
C ASN A 7 -6.12 9.13 0.27
N GLN A 8 -5.69 7.88 0.38
CA GLN A 8 -6.12 6.94 1.42
C GLN A 8 -4.89 6.39 2.13
N ARG A 9 -5.09 6.01 3.39
CA ARG A 9 -4.05 5.47 4.25
C ARG A 9 -4.63 4.42 5.17
N TRP A 10 -3.80 3.44 5.49
CA TRP A 10 -4.15 2.32 6.33
C TRP A 10 -2.95 1.96 7.21
N TRP A 11 -3.25 1.61 8.45
CA TRP A 11 -2.35 0.88 9.32
C TRP A 11 -2.67 -0.60 9.25
N LEU A 12 -1.65 -1.42 9.05
CA LEU A 12 -1.71 -2.87 9.06
C LEU A 12 -0.96 -3.39 10.29
N SER A 13 -1.48 -4.41 10.96
CA SER A 13 -0.78 -5.11 12.05
C SER A 13 0.29 -6.11 11.55
N CYS A 14 1.00 -5.75 10.49
CA CYS A 14 2.02 -6.57 9.83
C CYS A 14 3.32 -5.78 9.66
N CYS A 15 4.46 -6.44 9.77
CA CYS A 15 5.78 -5.86 9.50
C CYS A 15 6.66 -6.73 8.59
N ASP A 16 6.11 -7.78 7.97
CA ASP A 16 6.83 -8.61 7.00
C ASP A 16 6.89 -7.88 5.64
N SER A 17 8.08 -7.38 5.30
CA SER A 17 8.35 -6.65 4.07
C SER A 17 8.00 -7.44 2.80
N GLU A 18 8.27 -8.74 2.78
CA GLU A 18 8.04 -9.58 1.59
C GLU A 18 6.55 -9.85 1.40
N ALA A 19 5.84 -10.12 2.49
CA ALA A 19 4.39 -10.27 2.47
C ALA A 19 3.71 -8.97 2.03
N LEU A 20 4.09 -7.83 2.63
CA LEU A 20 3.55 -6.52 2.29
C LEU A 20 3.82 -6.17 0.82
N LYS A 21 5.06 -6.32 0.35
CA LYS A 21 5.41 -6.07 -1.04
C LYS A 21 4.56 -6.89 -2.01
N ARG A 22 4.40 -8.19 -1.74
CA ARG A 22 3.63 -9.10 -2.59
C ARG A 22 2.15 -8.73 -2.62
N VAL A 23 1.54 -8.54 -1.45
CA VAL A 23 0.11 -8.20 -1.32
C VAL A 23 -0.18 -6.87 -1.99
N ILE A 24 0.56 -5.81 -1.63
CA ILE A 24 0.30 -4.47 -2.17
C ILE A 24 0.53 -4.42 -3.69
N SER A 25 1.53 -5.13 -4.21
CA SER A 25 1.73 -5.20 -5.67
C SER A 25 0.57 -5.90 -6.38
N ALA A 26 0.09 -7.02 -5.82
CA ALA A 26 -1.04 -7.76 -6.38
C ALA A 26 -2.34 -6.93 -6.31
N ASP A 27 -2.58 -6.25 -5.19
CA ASP A 27 -3.78 -5.42 -4.99
C ASP A 27 -3.80 -4.22 -5.94
N LEU A 28 -2.64 -3.59 -6.19
CA LEU A 28 -2.50 -2.53 -7.20
C LEU A 28 -2.88 -3.06 -8.59
N GLU A 29 -2.37 -4.22 -8.98
CA GLU A 29 -2.68 -4.85 -10.28
C GLU A 29 -4.16 -5.24 -10.38
N HIS A 30 -4.73 -5.87 -9.35
CA HIS A 30 -6.15 -6.27 -9.32
C HIS A 30 -7.10 -5.07 -9.35
N ALA A 31 -6.73 -3.99 -8.67
CA ALA A 31 -7.49 -2.74 -8.69
C ALA A 31 -7.37 -2.00 -10.04
N GLY A 32 -6.47 -2.42 -10.94
CA GLY A 32 -6.29 -1.84 -12.27
C GLY A 32 -5.29 -0.69 -12.34
N PHE A 33 -4.46 -0.51 -11.31
CA PHE A 33 -3.37 0.47 -11.37
C PHE A 33 -2.26 0.02 -12.32
N SER A 34 -1.70 0.99 -13.06
CA SER A 34 -0.51 0.76 -13.87
C SER A 34 0.73 1.17 -13.09
N VAL A 35 1.53 0.19 -12.65
CA VAL A 35 2.82 0.42 -11.98
C VAL A 35 3.88 0.75 -13.03
N LEU A 36 4.49 1.93 -12.91
CA LEU A 36 5.55 2.40 -13.79
C LEU A 36 6.94 2.08 -13.26
N ASN A 37 7.11 2.11 -11.94
CA ASN A 37 8.38 1.79 -11.29
C ASN A 37 8.14 1.35 -9.84
N PHE A 38 9.10 0.64 -9.29
CA PHE A 38 9.12 0.19 -7.91
C PHE A 38 10.51 0.40 -7.31
N VAL A 39 10.56 0.96 -6.10
CA VAL A 39 11.79 1.09 -5.32
C VAL A 39 11.56 0.70 -3.87
N GLU A 40 12.55 0.08 -3.24
CA GLU A 40 12.48 -0.35 -1.85
C GLU A 40 13.80 -0.10 -1.10
N HIS A 41 13.70 0.01 0.22
CA HIS A 41 14.85 0.17 1.11
C HIS A 41 14.61 -0.53 2.45
N TYR A 42 15.63 -1.26 2.91
CA TYR A 42 15.65 -1.90 4.23
C TYR A 42 16.58 -1.09 5.15
N PHE A 43 16.01 -0.59 6.24
CA PHE A 43 16.73 0.23 7.22
C PHE A 43 17.47 -0.62 8.24
N GLN A 44 18.44 -0.01 8.91
CA GLN A 44 19.18 -0.60 10.04
C GLN A 44 18.80 0.14 11.34
N PRO A 45 18.59 -0.56 12.47
CA PRO A 45 18.66 -2.02 12.63
C PRO A 45 17.46 -2.79 12.06
N GLN A 46 16.34 -2.11 11.80
CA GLN A 46 15.12 -2.69 11.26
C GLN A 46 14.31 -1.60 10.56
N GLY A 47 13.27 -2.01 9.82
CA GLY A 47 12.38 -1.13 9.09
C GLY A 47 12.52 -1.29 7.58
N TYR A 48 11.46 -0.97 6.86
CA TYR A 48 11.32 -1.17 5.43
C TYR A 48 10.47 -0.04 4.86
N THR A 49 10.86 0.45 3.69
CA THR A 49 10.04 1.37 2.90
C THR A 49 9.99 0.90 1.46
N ALA A 50 8.81 0.92 0.88
CA ALA A 50 8.59 0.63 -0.53
C ALA A 50 7.71 1.69 -1.18
N LEU A 51 8.00 1.99 -2.44
CA LEU A 51 7.30 2.98 -3.24
C LEU A 51 6.97 2.39 -4.61
N TRP A 52 5.71 2.49 -5.01
CA TRP A 52 5.23 2.20 -6.35
C TRP A 52 4.91 3.51 -7.03
N LEU A 53 5.62 3.82 -8.10
CA LEU A 53 5.25 4.91 -9.00
C LEU A 53 4.11 4.41 -9.88
N LEU A 54 2.97 5.09 -9.86
CA LEU A 54 1.80 4.72 -10.63
C LEU A 54 1.60 5.72 -11.79
N ALA A 55 0.96 5.27 -12.87
CA ALA A 55 0.56 6.18 -13.95
C ALA A 55 -0.35 7.32 -13.46
N GLU A 56 -1.06 7.10 -12.36
CA GLU A 56 -1.98 8.04 -11.74
C GLU A 56 -1.55 8.50 -10.34
N SER A 57 -0.24 8.66 -10.07
CA SER A 57 0.40 9.15 -8.82
C SER A 57 1.32 8.12 -8.15
N HIS A 58 1.01 7.59 -6.95
CA HIS A 58 1.92 6.68 -6.23
C HIS A 58 1.26 5.91 -5.08
N ALA A 59 1.89 4.82 -4.67
CA ALA A 59 1.64 4.10 -3.42
C ALA A 59 2.94 4.03 -2.59
N ALA A 60 2.82 4.05 -1.26
CA ALA A 60 3.94 3.87 -0.36
C ALA A 60 3.60 2.93 0.79
N VAL A 61 4.61 2.20 1.27
CA VAL A 61 4.53 1.35 2.46
C VAL A 61 5.72 1.68 3.35
N HIS A 62 5.47 1.80 4.65
CA HIS A 62 6.48 1.97 5.69
C HIS A 62 6.22 0.98 6.82
N THR A 63 7.21 0.21 7.24
CA THR A 63 7.07 -0.68 8.40
C THR A 63 7.72 -0.07 9.64
N PHE A 64 7.08 -0.29 10.79
CA PHE A 64 7.57 0.03 12.13
C PHE A 64 7.60 -1.28 12.94
N PRO A 65 8.62 -2.14 12.78
CA PRO A 65 8.66 -3.45 13.43
C PRO A 65 8.65 -3.37 14.97
N GLU A 66 9.13 -2.27 15.54
CA GLU A 66 9.09 -1.96 16.98
C GLU A 66 7.67 -1.82 17.53
N GLU A 67 6.72 -1.47 16.67
CA GLU A 67 5.29 -1.40 16.99
C GLU A 67 4.49 -2.57 16.38
N GLY A 68 5.15 -3.44 15.60
CA GLY A 68 4.51 -4.55 14.89
C GLY A 68 3.51 -4.09 13.83
N LYS A 69 3.74 -2.93 13.20
CA LYS A 69 2.78 -2.31 12.26
C LYS A 69 3.43 -1.85 10.97
N ALA A 70 2.62 -1.65 9.95
CA ALA A 70 2.97 -0.95 8.73
C ALA A 70 1.95 0.13 8.42
N TYR A 71 2.43 1.22 7.84
CA TYR A 71 1.64 2.30 7.28
C TYR A 71 1.66 2.15 5.76
N VAL A 72 0.48 2.09 5.16
CA VAL A 72 0.27 2.03 3.71
C VAL A 72 -0.46 3.30 3.30
N GLU A 73 -0.01 3.95 2.23
CA GLU A 73 -0.72 5.06 1.62
C GLU A 73 -0.84 4.87 0.11
N LEU A 74 -1.95 5.35 -0.44
CA LEU A 74 -2.23 5.31 -1.86
C LEU A 74 -2.84 6.64 -2.28
N SER A 75 -2.19 7.27 -3.25
CA SER A 75 -2.65 8.50 -3.87
C SER A 75 -3.05 8.22 -5.31
N SER A 76 -4.23 8.70 -5.73
CA SER A 76 -4.71 8.54 -7.11
C SER A 76 -5.57 9.71 -7.59
N CYS A 77 -5.58 9.96 -8.89
CA CYS A 77 -6.56 10.82 -9.55
C CYS A 77 -7.94 10.14 -9.67
N SER A 78 -8.01 8.81 -9.53
CA SER A 78 -9.24 8.02 -9.65
C SER A 78 -9.74 7.51 -8.30
N ALA A 79 -10.88 8.04 -7.86
CA ALA A 79 -11.58 7.54 -6.66
C ALA A 79 -12.09 6.09 -6.84
N ALA A 80 -12.38 5.68 -8.08
CA ALA A 80 -12.86 4.33 -8.35
C ALA A 80 -11.75 3.27 -8.18
N LEU A 81 -10.54 3.56 -8.65
CA LEU A 81 -9.39 2.65 -8.46
C LEU A 81 -9.03 2.54 -6.97
N LEU A 82 -9.08 3.65 -6.24
CA LEU A 82 -8.87 3.66 -4.78
C LEU A 82 -9.88 2.77 -4.04
N ALA A 83 -11.17 2.89 -4.35
CA ALA A 83 -12.20 2.04 -3.75
C ALA A 83 -12.01 0.55 -4.10
N SER A 84 -11.56 0.25 -5.32
CA SER A 84 -11.22 -1.12 -5.72
C SER A 84 -10.03 -1.65 -4.91
N PHE A 85 -8.98 -0.85 -4.75
CA PHE A 85 -7.81 -1.22 -3.96
C PHE A 85 -8.16 -1.45 -2.49
N ASP A 86 -8.96 -0.57 -1.88
CA ASP A 86 -9.44 -0.76 -0.50
C ASP A 86 -10.16 -2.10 -0.34
N THR A 87 -11.01 -2.47 -1.31
CA THR A 87 -11.71 -3.77 -1.28
C THR A 87 -10.75 -4.96 -1.32
N HIS A 88 -9.72 -4.91 -2.18
CA HIS A 88 -8.71 -5.97 -2.26
C HIS A 88 -7.86 -6.03 -1.00
N LEU A 89 -7.38 -4.88 -0.53
CA LEU A 89 -6.56 -4.79 0.68
C LEU A 89 -7.29 -5.35 1.90
N GLN A 90 -8.58 -5.06 2.08
CA GLN A 90 -9.37 -5.62 3.18
C GLN A 90 -9.51 -7.14 3.08
N ALA A 91 -9.73 -7.67 1.87
CA ALA A 91 -9.85 -9.12 1.65
C ALA A 91 -8.53 -9.86 1.91
N ASP A 92 -7.41 -9.33 1.42
CA ASP A 92 -6.08 -9.91 1.65
C ASP A 92 -5.65 -9.77 3.11
N ALA A 93 -5.95 -8.64 3.75
CA ALA A 93 -5.72 -8.47 5.18
C ALA A 93 -6.50 -9.50 6.01
N GLU A 94 -7.75 -9.80 5.66
CA GLU A 94 -8.54 -10.84 6.34
C GLU A 94 -7.90 -12.24 6.17
N GLN A 95 -7.47 -12.59 4.96
CA GLN A 95 -6.78 -13.86 4.69
C GLN A 95 -5.48 -14.01 5.48
N HIS A 96 -4.74 -12.91 5.62
CA HIS A 96 -3.49 -12.86 6.38
C HIS A 96 -3.67 -12.57 7.88
N GLN A 97 -4.91 -12.42 8.35
CA GLN A 97 -5.26 -12.09 9.73
C GLN A 97 -4.65 -10.75 10.22
N TRP A 98 -4.49 -9.79 9.30
CA TRP A 98 -4.03 -8.44 9.61
C TRP A 98 -5.20 -7.56 10.04
N GLN A 99 -4.99 -6.75 11.06
CA GLN A 99 -5.92 -5.69 11.43
C GLN A 99 -5.65 -4.48 10.56
N VAL A 100 -6.70 -3.97 9.89
CA VAL A 100 -6.65 -2.75 9.10
C VAL A 100 -7.33 -1.63 9.87
N THR A 101 -6.64 -0.52 10.10
CA THR A 101 -7.24 0.69 10.68
C THR A 101 -6.94 1.92 9.82
N PRO A 102 -7.84 2.91 9.71
CA PRO A 102 -7.59 4.15 8.98
C PRO A 102 -6.53 5.05 9.63
#